data_AF-A0AAW8XXK0-F1
#
_entry.id   AF-A0AAW8XXK0-F1
#
_cell.length_a   1.000
_cell.length_b   1.000
_cell.length_c   1.000
_cell.angle_alpha   90.00
_cell.angle_beta   90.00
_cell.angle_gamma   90.00
#
_symmetry.space_group_name_H-M   'P 1'
#
loop_
_entity.id
_entity.type
_entity.pdbx_description
1 polymer ?
#
loop_
_entity_poly.entity_id
_entity_poly.type
_entity_poly.pdbx_seq_one_letter_code
_entity_poly.pdbx_strand_id
1 'polypeptide(L)' 'IARAKAAGKRFGRPPILSEEQKQTVTERLNAGISISAIAREFNTTRQTILRVKAGLLQE' A
#
# COMPACT_ATOMS: atom_id res chain seq x y z
N ILE A 1 -7.50 17.31 27.40
CA ILE A 1 -7.40 17.03 25.94
C ILE A 1 -6.96 15.58 25.76
N ALA A 2 -7.78 14.63 26.19
CA ALA A 2 -7.42 13.22 26.24
C ALA A 2 -8.69 12.37 26.11
N ARG A 3 -9.00 11.94 24.89
CA ARG A 3 -9.79 10.74 24.51
C ARG A 3 -10.39 10.90 23.11
N ALA A 4 -9.53 10.97 22.10
CA ALA A 4 -9.88 10.63 20.72
C ALA A 4 -9.01 9.45 20.25
N LYS A 5 -8.83 8.45 21.13
CA LYS A 5 -8.10 7.19 20.86
C LYS A 5 -9.02 5.98 20.68
N ALA A 6 -10.34 6.17 20.62
CA ALA A 6 -11.32 5.07 20.72
C ALA A 6 -12.26 4.88 19.53
N ALA A 7 -11.98 5.48 18.38
CA ALA A 7 -12.60 5.09 17.13
C ALA A 7 -11.46 4.78 16.16
N GLY A 8 -11.37 3.54 15.67
CA GLY A 8 -10.40 3.09 14.66
C GLY A 8 -10.59 3.77 13.28
N LYS A 9 -11.02 5.04 13.26
CA LYS A 9 -11.16 5.86 12.07
C LYS A 9 -9.81 6.49 11.80
N ARG A 10 -9.10 5.93 10.82
CA ARG A 10 -7.84 6.46 10.30
C ARG A 10 -8.09 7.89 9.81
N PHE A 11 -7.66 8.88 10.59
CA PHE A 11 -7.71 10.28 10.18
C PHE A 11 -6.66 10.51 9.08
N GLY A 12 -7.09 11.01 7.92
CA GLY A 12 -6.21 11.35 6.80
C GLY A 12 -6.82 11.07 5.43
N ARG A 13 -6.09 11.43 4.36
CA ARG A 13 -6.45 11.03 2.98
C ARG A 13 -6.52 9.51 2.91
N PRO A 14 -7.61 8.92 2.38
CA PRO A 14 -7.70 7.47 2.25
C PRO A 14 -6.48 6.96 1.48
N PRO A 15 -5.88 5.84 1.90
CA PRO A 15 -4.74 5.27 1.19
C PRO A 15 -5.17 4.94 -0.23
N ILE A 16 -4.31 5.26 -1.20
CA ILE A 16 -4.55 5.02 -2.63
C ILE A 16 -4.78 3.51 -2.92
N LEU A 17 -4.20 2.65 -2.08
CA LEU A 17 -4.40 1.20 -2.11
C LEU A 17 -5.05 0.74 -0.80
N SER A 18 -6.10 -0.07 -0.90
CA SER A 18 -6.65 -0.80 0.24
C SER A 18 -5.64 -1.81 0.80
N GLU A 19 -5.86 -2.30 2.02
CA GLU A 19 -4.95 -3.28 2.62
C GLU A 19 -4.92 -4.60 1.80
N GLU A 20 -6.07 -5.04 1.26
CA GLU A 20 -6.13 -6.16 0.30
C GLU A 20 -5.28 -5.89 -0.96
N GLN A 21 -5.39 -4.69 -1.55
CA GLN A 21 -4.59 -4.34 -2.73
C GLN A 21 -3.10 -4.32 -2.40
N LYS A 22 -2.69 -3.89 -1.21
CA LYS A 22 -1.28 -3.98 -0.79
C LYS A 22 -0.83 -5.44 -0.68
N GLN A 23 -1.64 -6.32 -0.12
CA GLN A 23 -1.34 -7.74 -0.04
C GLN A 23 -1.10 -8.33 -1.44
N THR A 24 -1.99 -8.05 -2.39
CA THR A 24 -1.84 -8.48 -3.77
C THR A 24 -0.60 -7.87 -4.43
N VAL A 25 -0.30 -6.60 -4.18
CA VAL A 25 0.93 -5.96 -4.67
C VAL A 25 2.17 -6.67 -4.11
N THR A 26 2.18 -7.00 -2.81
CA THR A 26 3.25 -7.76 -2.15
C THR A 26 3.44 -9.14 -2.77
N GLU A 27 2.36 -9.90 -2.95
CA GLU A 27 2.40 -11.22 -3.58
C GLU A 27 2.97 -11.15 -4.99
N ARG A 28 2.56 -10.15 -5.78
CA ARG A 28 3.06 -9.94 -7.15
C ARG A 28 4.52 -9.50 -7.18
N LEU A 29 4.94 -8.68 -6.22
CA LEU A 29 6.36 -8.32 -6.07
C LEU A 29 7.21 -9.55 -5.73
N ASN A 30 6.71 -10.42 -4.84
CA ASN A 30 7.35 -11.69 -4.49
C ASN A 30 7.36 -12.69 -5.65
N ALA A 31 6.33 -12.68 -6.50
CA ALA A 31 6.27 -13.45 -7.73
C ALA A 31 7.22 -12.92 -8.84
N GLY A 32 7.98 -11.85 -8.57
CA GLY A 32 8.94 -11.28 -9.51
C GLY A 32 8.32 -10.40 -10.60
N ILE A 33 7.05 -10.02 -10.47
CA ILE A 33 6.39 -9.13 -11.44
C ILE A 33 7.01 -7.73 -11.35
N SER A 34 7.26 -7.12 -12.51
CA SER A 34 7.82 -5.77 -12.57
C SER A 34 6.90 -4.72 -11.93
N ILE A 35 7.51 -3.78 -11.20
CA ILE A 35 6.82 -2.65 -10.56
C ILE A 35 5.95 -1.85 -11.55
N SER A 36 6.41 -1.70 -12.80
CA SER A 36 5.64 -1.04 -13.88
C SER A 36 4.37 -1.77 -14.25
N ALA A 37 4.41 -3.11 -14.33
CA ALA A 37 3.26 -3.91 -14.70
C ALA A 37 2.20 -3.83 -13.59
N ILE A 38 2.62 -4.00 -12.33
CA ILE A 38 1.75 -3.85 -11.16
C ILE A 38 1.15 -2.44 -11.12
N ALA A 39 1.96 -1.40 -11.31
CA ALA A 39 1.48 -0.02 -11.28
C ALA A 39 0.36 0.23 -12.32
N ARG A 40 0.52 -0.27 -13.55
CA ARG A 40 -0.50 -0.13 -14.61
C ARG A 40 -1.78 -0.86 -14.26
N GLU A 41 -1.69 -2.06 -13.70
CA GLU A 41 -2.84 -2.87 -13.33
C GLU A 41 -3.67 -2.27 -12.20
N PHE A 42 -3.01 -1.70 -11.20
CA PHE A 42 -3.67 -0.97 -10.11
C PHE A 42 -3.99 0.48 -10.47
N ASN A 43 -3.84 0.86 -11.75
CA ASN A 43 -3.99 2.22 -12.27
C ASN A 43 -3.35 3.29 -11.36
N THR A 44 -2.16 2.96 -10.87
CA THR A 44 -1.42 3.76 -9.90
C THR A 44 -0.02 4.05 -10.42
N THR A 45 0.71 4.89 -9.71
CA THR A 45 2.07 5.25 -10.09
C THR A 45 3.07 4.20 -9.58
N ARG A 46 4.21 4.08 -10.26
CA ARG A 46 5.35 3.28 -9.76
C ARG A 46 5.76 3.71 -8.35
N GLN A 47 5.65 5.01 -8.04
CA GLN A 47 5.96 5.56 -6.73
C GLN A 47 5.08 4.97 -5.62
N THR A 48 3.80 4.71 -5.90
CA THR A 48 2.88 4.05 -4.97
C THR A 48 3.35 2.63 -4.68
N ILE A 49 3.66 1.85 -5.72
CA ILE A 49 4.13 0.47 -5.58
C ILE A 49 5.49 0.41 -4.87
N LEU A 50 6.39 1.33 -5.17
CA LEU A 50 7.68 1.47 -4.47
C LEU A 50 7.51 1.78 -2.98
N ARG A 51 6.51 2.59 -2.60
CA ARG A 51 6.21 2.85 -1.18
C ARG A 51 5.70 1.60 -0.46
N VAL A 52 4.88 0.79 -1.13
CA VAL A 52 4.47 -0.52 -0.60
C VAL A 52 5.70 -1.42 -0.43
N LYS A 53 6.57 -1.49 -1.44
CA LYS A 53 7.83 -2.23 -1.37
C LYS A 53 8.76 -1.76 -0.24
N ALA A 54 8.90 -0.45 -0.05
CA ALA A 54 9.72 0.11 1.02
C ALA A 54 9.16 -0.23 2.41
N GLY A 55 7.83 -0.29 2.56
CA GLY A 55 7.18 -0.73 3.79
C GLY A 55 7.41 -2.22 4.10
N LEU A 56 7.60 -3.07 3.08
CA LEU A 56 7.93 -4.50 3.25
C LEU A 56 9.38 -4.76 3.68
N LEU A 57 10.30 -3.81 3.44
CA LEU A 57 11.72 -3.94 3.77
C LEU A 57 12.07 -3.42 5.18
N GLN A 58 11.08 -3.05 5.98
CA GLN A 58 11.25 -2.48 7.33
C GLN A 58 10.94 -3.49 8.46
N GLU A 59 10.91 -4.80 8.15
CA GLU A 59 10.78 -5.89 9.12
C GLU A 59 12.14 -6.46 9.56
#